data_AF-A0A934Y9L9-F1
#
_entry.id   AF-A0A934Y9L9-F1
#
_cell.length_a   1.000
_cell.length_b   1.000
_cell.length_c   1.000
_cell.angle_alpha   90.00
_cell.angle_beta   90.00
_cell.angle_gamma   90.00
#
_symmetry.space_group_name_H-M   'P 1'
#
loop_
_entity.id
_entity.type
_entity.pdbx_description
1 polymer ?
#
loop_
_entity_poly.entity_id
_entity_poly.type
_entity_poly.pdbx_seq_one_letter_code
_entity_poly.pdbx_strand_id
1 'polypeptide(L)'
;MEPFDRIAVYPNPFLSPEQPDRYHASEIFEMDGIALFSLKHMMPSFKEPEKYFNIVLYEYARIMKICSKDIIFPEVNENFWYNLYDVASYGHREIMGVIGLPDVDPFAVAVHHYFTYGNYFGNIYPELYQSFQTIFNTYHLPLNPLLRGDVEEE
;
A
#
# COMPACT_ATOMS: atom_id res chain seq x y z
N MET A 1 16.08 -0.08 -2.56
CA MET A 1 14.92 0.38 -3.34
C MET A 1 15.34 1.09 -4.61
N GLU A 2 16.57 0.87 -5.09
CA GLU A 2 16.99 1.29 -6.43
C GLU A 2 15.98 0.79 -7.49
N PRO A 3 15.61 1.62 -8.49
CA PRO A 3 16.15 2.95 -8.78
C PRO A 3 15.47 4.12 -8.05
N PHE A 4 14.51 3.86 -7.13
CA PHE A 4 13.75 4.91 -6.46
C PHE A 4 14.57 5.59 -5.35
N ASP A 5 14.99 6.83 -5.59
CA ASP A 5 15.82 7.63 -4.70
C ASP A 5 15.21 9.01 -4.36
N ARG A 6 14.12 9.39 -5.05
CA ARG A 6 13.47 10.70 -4.89
C ARG A 6 12.04 10.57 -4.42
N ILE A 7 11.66 11.49 -3.54
CA ILE A 7 10.29 11.68 -3.08
C ILE A 7 9.92 13.15 -3.28
N ALA A 8 8.84 13.41 -4.02
CA ALA A 8 8.23 14.73 -4.15
C ALA A 8 6.89 14.76 -3.43
N VAL A 9 6.63 15.85 -2.69
CA VAL A 9 5.39 16.03 -1.95
C VAL A 9 4.76 17.35 -2.36
N TYR A 10 3.55 17.29 -2.94
CA TYR A 10 2.75 18.44 -3.32
C TYR A 10 1.69 18.75 -2.27
N PRO A 11 1.29 20.02 -2.07
CA PRO A 11 0.25 20.35 -1.09
C PRO A 11 -1.10 19.68 -1.37
N ASN A 12 -1.48 19.55 -2.64
CA ASN A 12 -2.77 19.03 -3.11
C ASN A 12 -2.56 17.87 -4.11
N PRO A 13 -3.62 17.14 -4.50
CA PRO A 13 -3.58 16.28 -5.68
C PRO A 13 -3.01 17.01 -6.88
N PHE A 14 -2.30 16.27 -7.72
CA PHE A 14 -1.55 16.82 -8.85
C PHE A 14 -1.96 16.15 -10.15
N LEU A 15 -1.65 16.83 -11.26
CA LEU A 15 -1.67 16.27 -12.61
C LEU A 15 -0.26 15.81 -12.93
N SER A 16 -0.13 14.85 -13.84
CA SER A 16 1.16 14.38 -14.33
C SER A 16 1.12 14.21 -15.85
N PRO A 17 2.28 14.08 -16.52
CA PRO A 17 2.30 13.79 -17.95
C PRO A 17 1.53 12.52 -18.36
N GLU A 18 1.53 11.48 -17.51
CA GLU A 18 0.82 10.22 -17.74
C GLU A 18 -0.67 10.32 -17.39
N GLN A 19 -1.04 11.27 -16.53
CA GLN A 19 -2.41 11.55 -16.10
C GLN A 19 -2.75 13.05 -16.23
N PRO A 20 -2.76 13.59 -17.47
CA PRO A 20 -2.84 15.04 -17.69
C PRO A 20 -4.20 15.65 -17.31
N ASP A 21 -5.26 14.83 -17.35
CA ASP A 21 -6.64 15.26 -17.13
C ASP A 21 -7.23 14.76 -15.80
N ARG A 22 -6.39 14.15 -14.94
CA ARG A 22 -6.85 13.44 -13.75
C ARG A 22 -5.98 13.75 -12.54
N TYR A 23 -6.55 14.51 -11.61
CA TYR A 23 -5.93 14.74 -10.31
C TYR A 23 -5.84 13.45 -9.52
N HIS A 24 -4.64 13.14 -9.06
CA HIS A 24 -4.37 11.95 -8.27
C HIS A 24 -3.49 12.30 -7.05
N ALA A 25 -3.56 11.44 -6.05
CA ALA A 25 -2.92 11.65 -4.76
C ALA A 25 -1.54 11.02 -4.67
N SER A 26 -1.24 10.01 -5.50
CA SER A 26 0.09 9.39 -5.56
C SER A 26 0.39 8.82 -6.94
N GLU A 27 1.67 8.81 -7.29
CA GLU A 27 2.18 8.20 -8.52
C GLU A 27 3.67 7.84 -8.35
N ILE A 28 4.15 6.86 -9.11
CA ILE A 28 5.57 6.51 -9.19
C ILE A 28 6.03 6.55 -10.64
N PHE A 29 7.24 7.02 -10.87
CA PHE A 29 7.89 7.04 -12.17
C PHE A 29 9.22 6.30 -12.07
N GLU A 30 9.25 5.05 -12.54
CA GLU A 30 10.42 4.18 -12.44
C GLU A 30 11.62 4.74 -13.23
N MET A 31 11.40 5.27 -14.43
CA MET A 31 12.47 5.85 -15.27
C MET A 31 13.20 7.01 -14.56
N ASP A 32 12.45 7.77 -13.77
CA ASP A 32 12.96 8.90 -13.01
C ASP A 32 13.26 8.53 -11.54
N GLY A 33 13.06 7.30 -11.11
CA GLY A 33 13.33 6.89 -9.72
C GLY A 33 12.58 7.74 -8.67
N ILE A 34 11.38 8.24 -8.99
CA ILE A 34 10.65 9.18 -8.13
C ILE A 34 9.27 8.68 -7.74
N ALA A 35 8.92 8.89 -6.48
CA ALA A 35 7.56 8.75 -5.95
C ALA A 35 6.98 10.15 -5.64
N LEU A 36 5.75 10.40 -6.04
CA LEU A 36 5.06 11.67 -5.84
C LEU A 36 3.84 11.46 -4.95
N PHE A 37 3.63 12.37 -4.00
CA PHE A 37 2.54 12.28 -3.03
C PHE A 37 1.83 13.61 -2.81
N SER A 38 0.53 13.54 -2.55
CA SER A 38 -0.27 14.65 -2.05
C SER A 38 -0.20 14.73 -0.53
N LEU A 39 0.32 15.83 0.01
CA LEU A 39 0.37 16.10 1.45
C LEU A 39 -1.03 16.07 2.09
N LYS A 40 -2.04 16.59 1.38
CA LYS A 40 -3.46 16.57 1.79
C LYS A 40 -3.97 15.17 2.09
N HIS A 41 -3.47 14.15 1.40
CA HIS A 41 -3.87 12.74 1.60
C HIS A 41 -2.90 12.00 2.51
N MET A 42 -1.61 12.28 2.38
CA MET A 42 -0.54 11.65 3.15
C MET A 42 -0.63 11.95 4.65
N MET A 43 -0.87 13.20 5.05
CA MET A 43 -0.86 13.57 6.49
C MET A 43 -2.01 12.92 7.27
N PRO A 44 -3.27 12.94 6.80
CA PRO A 44 -4.36 12.25 7.49
C PRO A 44 -4.14 10.73 7.57
N SER A 45 -3.57 10.10 6.54
CA SER A 45 -3.36 8.65 6.55
C SER A 45 -2.30 8.17 7.53
N PHE A 46 -1.34 9.02 7.91
CA PHE A 46 -0.43 8.69 9.01
C PHE A 46 -1.05 8.94 10.39
N LYS A 47 -1.94 9.92 10.51
CA LYS A 47 -2.57 10.28 11.78
C LYS A 47 -3.72 9.33 12.16
N GLU A 48 -4.52 8.93 11.17
CA GLU A 48 -5.73 8.12 11.34
C GLU A 48 -5.78 7.02 10.25
N PRO A 49 -4.84 6.05 10.28
CA PRO A 49 -4.63 5.08 9.19
C PRO A 49 -5.83 4.16 8.94
N GLU A 50 -6.66 3.90 9.94
CA GLU A 50 -7.89 3.10 9.79
C GLU A 50 -9.02 3.85 9.08
N LYS A 51 -8.95 5.20 9.04
CA LYS A 51 -9.97 6.07 8.43
C LYS A 51 -9.57 6.58 7.05
N TYR A 52 -8.28 6.79 6.82
CA TYR A 52 -7.77 7.32 5.56
C TYR A 52 -6.78 6.33 4.93
N PHE A 53 -7.04 5.95 3.69
CA PHE A 53 -6.18 5.07 2.93
C PHE A 53 -4.77 5.64 2.80
N ASN A 54 -3.76 4.87 3.20
CA ASN A 54 -2.37 5.29 3.23
C ASN A 54 -1.70 5.13 1.87
N ILE A 55 -1.74 6.21 1.09
CA ILE A 55 -1.13 6.30 -0.24
C ILE A 55 0.38 6.04 -0.23
N VAL A 56 1.08 6.28 0.88
CA VAL A 56 2.52 6.00 0.98
C VAL A 56 2.77 4.50 1.09
N LEU A 57 2.00 3.79 1.91
CA LEU A 57 2.10 2.32 2.00
C LEU A 57 1.71 1.65 0.67
N TYR A 58 0.72 2.21 -0.02
CA TYR A 58 0.33 1.75 -1.35
C TYR A 58 1.48 1.87 -2.37
N GLU A 59 2.08 3.05 -2.53
CA GLU A 59 3.19 3.21 -3.47
C GLU A 59 4.45 2.46 -3.02
N TYR A 60 4.70 2.39 -1.71
CA TYR A 60 5.76 1.57 -1.15
C TYR A 60 5.65 0.11 -1.61
N ALA A 61 4.46 -0.48 -1.57
CA ALA A 61 4.24 -1.85 -1.99
C ALA A 61 4.47 -2.03 -3.51
N ARG A 62 4.06 -1.05 -4.32
CA ARG A 62 4.32 -1.05 -5.77
C ARG A 62 5.82 -0.96 -6.07
N ILE A 63 6.53 -0.05 -5.42
CA ILE A 63 7.99 0.12 -5.53
C ILE A 63 8.70 -1.17 -5.12
N MET A 64 8.31 -1.77 -3.99
CA MET A 64 8.87 -3.04 -3.52
C MET A 64 8.76 -4.14 -4.58
N LYS A 65 7.61 -4.25 -5.26
CA LYS A 65 7.40 -5.24 -6.33
C LYS A 65 8.33 -4.99 -7.54
N ILE A 66 8.61 -3.74 -7.86
CA ILE A 66 9.53 -3.35 -8.94
C ILE A 66 10.99 -3.66 -8.58
N CYS A 67 11.41 -3.29 -7.37
CA CYS A 67 12.82 -3.41 -6.94
C CYS A 67 13.22 -4.86 -6.61
N SER A 68 12.28 -5.68 -6.14
CA SER A 68 12.58 -7.01 -5.59
C SER A 68 12.25 -8.13 -6.59
N LYS A 69 12.95 -8.17 -7.73
CA LYS A 69 12.66 -9.09 -8.83
C LYS A 69 12.89 -10.58 -8.50
N ASP A 70 13.69 -10.86 -7.49
CA ASP A 70 13.97 -12.23 -7.04
C ASP A 70 12.89 -12.78 -6.08
N ILE A 71 11.94 -11.93 -5.66
CA ILE A 71 10.86 -12.32 -4.76
C ILE A 71 9.62 -12.68 -5.59
N ILE A 72 9.09 -13.88 -5.34
CA ILE A 72 7.78 -14.28 -5.85
C ILE A 72 6.72 -13.75 -4.89
N PHE A 73 6.02 -12.69 -5.30
CA PHE A 73 4.90 -12.13 -4.55
C PHE A 73 3.62 -12.93 -4.78
N PRO A 74 2.73 -13.05 -3.78
CA PRO A 74 1.45 -13.74 -3.95
C PRO A 74 0.58 -13.00 -4.97
N GLU A 75 -0.16 -13.77 -5.77
CA GLU A 75 -1.21 -13.22 -6.62
C GLU A 75 -2.42 -12.83 -5.76
N VAL A 76 -3.01 -11.68 -6.07
CA VAL A 76 -4.24 -11.21 -5.43
C VAL A 76 -5.36 -11.28 -6.47
N ASN A 77 -6.28 -12.22 -6.28
CA ASN A 77 -7.38 -12.47 -7.20
C ASN A 77 -8.54 -11.48 -7.02
N GLU A 78 -9.51 -11.49 -7.94
CA GLU A 78 -10.65 -10.57 -7.93
C GLU A 78 -11.53 -10.65 -6.67
N ASN A 79 -11.56 -11.80 -5.98
CA ASN A 79 -12.35 -11.95 -4.76
C ASN A 79 -11.87 -11.05 -3.63
N PHE A 80 -10.60 -10.60 -3.69
CA PHE A 80 -10.06 -9.62 -2.77
C PHE A 80 -10.92 -8.35 -2.67
N TRP A 81 -11.48 -7.89 -3.79
CA TRP A 81 -12.26 -6.66 -3.78
C TRP A 81 -13.61 -6.80 -3.07
N TYR A 82 -14.20 -8.00 -3.05
CA TYR A 82 -15.53 -8.22 -2.48
C TYR A 82 -15.54 -8.18 -0.95
N ASN A 83 -14.46 -8.64 -0.31
CA ASN A 83 -14.40 -8.75 1.15
C ASN A 83 -13.60 -7.60 1.81
N LEU A 84 -13.23 -6.55 1.06
CA LEU A 84 -12.47 -5.43 1.61
C LEU A 84 -13.17 -4.74 2.78
N TYR A 85 -14.50 -4.60 2.69
CA TYR A 85 -15.31 -3.99 3.74
C TYR A 85 -15.37 -4.81 5.03
N ASP A 86 -14.98 -6.09 4.99
CA ASP A 86 -14.86 -6.93 6.19
C ASP A 86 -13.56 -6.64 6.95
N VAL A 87 -12.60 -5.96 6.31
CA VAL A 87 -11.29 -5.57 6.90
C VAL A 87 -11.22 -4.08 7.21
N ALA A 88 -11.77 -3.24 6.34
CA ALA A 88 -11.63 -1.78 6.38
C ALA A 88 -12.97 -1.05 6.27
N SER A 89 -12.97 0.24 6.61
CA SER A 89 -14.15 1.11 6.48
C SER A 89 -14.38 1.63 5.06
N TYR A 90 -13.56 1.21 4.10
CA TYR A 90 -13.58 1.63 2.70
C TYR A 90 -13.28 0.44 1.78
N GLY A 91 -13.83 0.48 0.56
CA GLY A 91 -13.66 -0.57 -0.44
C GLY A 91 -12.97 -0.06 -1.71
N HIS A 92 -13.02 -0.89 -2.75
CA HIS A 92 -12.31 -0.64 -4.01
C HIS A 92 -12.60 0.76 -4.60
N ARG A 93 -13.88 1.16 -4.67
CA ARG A 93 -14.29 2.45 -5.25
C ARG A 93 -13.75 3.64 -4.46
N GLU A 94 -13.79 3.58 -3.14
CA GLU A 94 -13.30 4.64 -2.26
C GLU A 94 -11.77 4.77 -2.39
N ILE A 95 -11.06 3.66 -2.48
CA ILE A 95 -9.60 3.63 -2.70
C ILE A 95 -9.24 4.25 -4.06
N MET A 96 -9.95 3.87 -5.13
CA MET A 96 -9.79 4.50 -6.45
C MET A 96 -10.05 6.01 -6.39
N GLY A 97 -11.04 6.44 -5.61
CA GLY A 97 -11.36 7.85 -5.40
C GLY A 97 -10.27 8.62 -4.64
N VAL A 98 -9.65 8.00 -3.62
CA VAL A 98 -8.54 8.59 -2.86
C VAL A 98 -7.29 8.71 -3.71
N ILE A 99 -6.90 7.63 -4.40
CA ILE A 99 -5.74 7.64 -5.29
C ILE A 99 -6.02 8.56 -6.48
N GLY A 100 -7.26 8.61 -6.95
CA GLY A 100 -7.67 9.40 -8.10
C GLY A 100 -7.32 8.73 -9.43
N LEU A 101 -7.30 7.39 -9.49
CA LEU A 101 -6.99 6.60 -10.70
C LEU A 101 -8.16 5.67 -11.09
N PRO A 102 -8.29 5.31 -12.38
CA PRO A 102 -9.37 4.44 -12.85
C PRO A 102 -9.21 2.96 -12.46
N ASP A 103 -8.03 2.58 -11.99
CA ASP A 103 -7.72 1.25 -11.49
C ASP A 103 -6.59 1.35 -10.45
N VAL A 104 -6.48 0.35 -9.57
CA VAL A 104 -5.51 0.31 -8.47
C VAL A 104 -4.91 -1.08 -8.33
N ASP A 105 -3.63 -1.15 -7.95
CA ASP A 105 -2.91 -2.43 -7.86
C ASP A 105 -3.43 -3.25 -6.66
N PRO A 106 -4.01 -4.46 -6.87
CA PRO A 106 -4.60 -5.26 -5.80
C PRO A 106 -3.57 -5.74 -4.78
N PHE A 107 -2.34 -6.03 -5.24
CA PHE A 107 -1.26 -6.43 -4.34
C PHE A 107 -0.87 -5.29 -3.39
N ALA A 108 -0.74 -4.07 -3.92
CA ALA A 108 -0.41 -2.90 -3.12
C ALA A 108 -1.52 -2.56 -2.11
N VAL A 109 -2.78 -2.71 -2.50
CA VAL A 109 -3.91 -2.58 -1.57
C VAL A 109 -3.87 -3.68 -0.49
N ALA A 110 -3.56 -4.92 -0.85
CA ALA A 110 -3.44 -6.02 0.11
C ALA A 110 -2.30 -5.78 1.12
N VAL A 111 -1.13 -5.34 0.66
CA VAL A 111 0.01 -4.97 1.54
C VAL A 111 -0.36 -3.81 2.46
N HIS A 112 -1.04 -2.78 1.93
CA HIS A 112 -1.58 -1.70 2.75
C HIS A 112 -2.46 -2.25 3.87
N HIS A 113 -3.46 -3.09 3.53
CA HIS A 113 -4.42 -3.60 4.52
C HIS A 113 -3.75 -4.54 5.53
N TYR A 114 -2.77 -5.32 5.11
CA TYR A 114 -1.93 -6.12 5.99
C TYR A 114 -1.29 -5.23 7.06
N PHE A 115 -0.58 -4.17 6.68
CA PHE A 115 0.09 -3.27 7.63
C PHE A 115 -0.87 -2.47 8.51
N THR A 116 -1.99 -2.01 7.93
CA THR A 116 -2.94 -1.13 8.64
C THR A 116 -3.85 -1.88 9.60
N TYR A 117 -4.29 -3.10 9.24
CA TYR A 117 -5.34 -3.82 9.97
C TYR A 117 -4.87 -5.13 10.63
N GLY A 118 -3.65 -5.59 10.35
CA GLY A 118 -3.00 -6.70 11.06
C GLY A 118 -3.89 -7.95 11.15
N ASN A 119 -4.26 -8.35 12.36
CA ASN A 119 -5.05 -9.55 12.64
C ASN A 119 -6.42 -9.55 11.95
N TYR A 120 -7.08 -8.40 11.75
CA TYR A 120 -8.34 -8.34 11.02
C TYR A 120 -8.16 -8.78 9.56
N PHE A 121 -7.08 -8.32 8.92
CA PHE A 121 -6.71 -8.80 7.58
C PHE A 121 -6.40 -10.30 7.59
N GLY A 122 -5.68 -10.79 8.60
CA GLY A 122 -5.37 -12.22 8.76
C GLY A 122 -6.59 -13.13 8.92
N ASN A 123 -7.65 -12.63 9.58
CA ASN A 123 -8.89 -13.38 9.76
C ASN A 123 -9.67 -13.54 8.44
N ILE A 124 -9.66 -12.52 7.57
CA ILE A 124 -10.38 -12.53 6.29
C ILE A 124 -9.54 -13.14 5.16
N TYR A 125 -8.23 -12.89 5.16
CA TYR A 125 -7.29 -13.32 4.12
C TYR A 125 -6.09 -14.10 4.70
N PRO A 126 -6.31 -15.27 5.32
CA PRO A 126 -5.26 -16.00 6.03
C PRO A 126 -4.08 -16.40 5.15
N GLU A 127 -4.33 -16.82 3.90
CA GLU A 127 -3.28 -17.23 2.96
C GLU A 127 -2.38 -16.06 2.53
N LEU A 128 -2.98 -14.90 2.23
CA LEU A 128 -2.23 -13.68 1.91
C LEU A 128 -1.45 -13.19 3.12
N TYR A 129 -2.06 -13.24 4.31
CA TYR A 129 -1.41 -12.84 5.55
C TYR A 129 -0.16 -13.68 5.84
N GLN A 130 -0.27 -15.00 5.73
CA GLN A 130 0.86 -15.91 5.92
C GLN A 130 1.96 -15.68 4.88
N SER A 131 1.57 -15.46 3.62
CA SER A 131 2.50 -15.15 2.53
C SER A 131 3.27 -13.86 2.80
N PHE A 132 2.56 -12.80 3.20
CA PHE A 132 3.17 -11.52 3.57
C PHE A 132 4.08 -11.65 4.80
N GLN A 133 3.64 -12.30 5.88
CA GLN A 133 4.50 -12.55 7.04
C GLN A 133 5.80 -13.25 6.64
N THR A 134 5.72 -14.27 5.79
CA THR A 134 6.91 -14.99 5.30
C THR A 134 7.83 -14.05 4.52
N ILE A 135 7.30 -13.30 3.55
CA ILE A 135 8.09 -12.37 2.73
C ILE A 135 8.74 -11.28 3.61
N PHE A 136 7.97 -10.61 4.47
CA PHE A 136 8.50 -9.52 5.29
C PHE A 136 9.56 -10.00 6.28
N ASN A 137 9.40 -11.21 6.85
CA ASN A 137 10.38 -11.82 7.75
C ASN A 137 11.66 -12.26 7.01
N THR A 138 11.52 -13.03 5.92
CA THR A 138 12.65 -13.61 5.19
C THR A 138 13.55 -12.55 4.56
N TYR A 139 12.97 -11.47 4.04
CA TYR A 139 13.72 -10.43 3.33
C TYR A 139 14.06 -9.22 4.21
N HIS A 140 13.85 -9.32 5.54
CA HIS A 140 14.09 -8.25 6.51
C HIS A 140 13.49 -6.90 6.09
N LEU A 141 12.33 -6.96 5.44
CA LEU A 141 11.54 -5.80 5.09
C LEU A 141 10.81 -5.29 6.36
N PRO A 142 10.20 -4.09 6.35
CA PRO A 142 9.51 -3.55 7.52
C PRO A 142 8.51 -4.57 8.06
N LEU A 143 8.71 -4.99 9.31
CA LEU A 143 7.78 -5.87 10.00
C LEU A 143 6.52 -5.09 10.37
N ASN A 144 5.37 -5.73 10.27
CA ASN A 144 4.14 -5.12 10.72
C ASN A 144 4.21 -4.88 12.24
N PRO A 145 4.10 -3.63 12.72
CA PRO A 145 4.26 -3.32 14.13
C PRO A 145 3.19 -3.98 15.01
N LEU A 146 2.02 -4.30 14.46
CA LEU A 146 0.94 -5.01 15.15
C LEU A 146 1.27 -6.50 15.39
N LEU A 147 2.35 -7.03 14.82
CA LEU A 147 2.87 -8.38 15.07
C LEU A 147 3.82 -8.44 16.28
N ARG A 148 4.25 -7.31 16.84
CA ARG A 148 5.19 -7.28 17.98
C ARG A 148 4.53 -7.65 19.33
N GLY A 149 3.32 -8.21 19.31
CA GLY A 149 2.53 -8.52 20.51
C GLY A 149 2.90 -9.81 21.24
N ASP A 150 3.73 -10.70 20.67
CA ASP A 150 3.99 -12.03 21.24
C ASP A 150 5.49 -12.37 21.34
N VAL A 151 6.32 -11.40 21.70
CA VAL A 151 7.66 -11.70 22.23
C VAL A 151 7.69 -11.15 23.64
N GLU A 152 7.35 -11.99 24.61
CA GLU A 152 7.72 -11.76 26.00
C GLU A 152 9.24 -11.54 26.04
N GLU A 153 9.67 -10.40 26.57
CA GLU A 153 11.05 -10.19 26.96
C GLU A 153 11.38 -11.20 28.07
N GLU A 154 12.06 -12.30 27.72
CA GLU A 154 12.81 -13.13 28.68
C GLU A 154 14.16 -12.49 29.05
#